data_AF-A0A953ZXM7-F1
#
_entry.id   AF-A0A953ZXM7-F1
#
_cell.length_a   1.000
_cell.length_b   1.000
_cell.length_c   1.000
_cell.angle_alpha   90.00
_cell.angle_beta   90.00
_cell.angle_gamma   90.00
#
_symmetry.space_group_name_H-M   'P 1'
#
loop_
_entity.id
_entity.type
_entity.pdbx_description
1 polymer ?
#
loop_
_entity_poly.entity_id
_entity_poly.type
_entity_poly.pdbx_seq_one_letter_code
_entity_poly.pdbx_strand_id
1 'polypeptide(L)'
;MTSPSPQDKRIAEMTFSSVYPHYVDKVAKKGRSEAELRQVITWLTGFTARQIDKHIARQSTFAAFFEEAVLNPGASEIRGVICGHRVEEIANPLTRKVRYLDKLV
;
A
#
# COMPACT_ATOMS: atom_id res chain seq x y z
N MET A 1 -2.30 8.37 -22.80
CA MET A 1 -2.86 8.54 -21.44
C MET A 1 -3.67 7.28 -21.15
N THR A 2 -3.18 6.37 -20.32
CA THR A 2 -3.84 5.08 -20.09
C THR A 2 -5.00 5.29 -19.13
N SER A 3 -6.22 5.16 -19.63
CA SER A 3 -7.43 5.22 -18.80
C SER A 3 -7.37 4.16 -17.70
N PRO A 4 -7.79 4.47 -16.45
CA PRO A 4 -7.78 3.51 -15.36
C PRO A 4 -8.72 2.35 -15.68
N SER A 5 -8.22 1.14 -15.56
CA SER A 5 -9.01 -0.09 -15.71
C SER A 5 -10.09 -0.18 -14.62
N PRO A 6 -11.15 -0.99 -14.80
CA PRO A 6 -12.14 -1.23 -13.75
C PRO A 6 -11.52 -1.74 -12.44
N GLN A 7 -10.40 -2.47 -12.54
CA GLN A 7 -9.65 -2.95 -11.38
C GLN A 7 -8.93 -1.81 -10.65
N ASP A 8 -8.37 -0.85 -11.38
CA ASP A 8 -7.70 0.32 -10.78
C ASP A 8 -8.68 1.18 -9.99
N LYS A 9 -9.91 1.35 -10.50
CA LYS A 9 -10.97 2.09 -9.80
C LYS A 9 -11.35 1.41 -8.48
N ARG A 10 -11.53 0.08 -8.50
CA ARG A 10 -11.79 -0.70 -7.29
C ARG A 10 -10.67 -0.56 -6.26
N ILE A 11 -9.42 -0.65 -6.69
CA ILE A 11 -8.26 -0.46 -5.81
C ILE A 11 -8.25 0.95 -5.22
N ALA A 12 -8.58 1.97 -6.01
CA ALA A 12 -8.63 3.35 -5.55
C ALA A 12 -9.72 3.60 -4.50
N GLU A 13 -10.90 2.96 -4.65
CA GLU A 13 -12.06 3.12 -3.77
C GLU A 13 -11.97 2.25 -2.49
N MET A 14 -11.14 1.20 -2.49
CA MET A 14 -10.94 0.37 -1.31
C MET A 14 -10.35 1.17 -0.14
N THR A 15 -10.89 0.93 1.05
CA THR A 15 -10.44 1.60 2.28
C THR A 15 -9.24 0.88 2.87
N PHE A 16 -8.21 1.65 3.23
CA PHE A 16 -7.02 1.13 3.89
C PHE A 16 -7.37 0.40 5.18
N SER A 17 -8.34 0.91 5.94
CA SER A 17 -8.83 0.31 7.18
C SER A 17 -9.41 -1.10 6.99
N SER A 18 -10.04 -1.39 5.84
CA SER A 18 -10.58 -2.73 5.55
C SER A 18 -9.48 -3.74 5.24
N VAL A 19 -8.37 -3.28 4.64
CA VAL A 19 -7.25 -4.15 4.24
C VAL A 19 -6.21 -4.31 5.36
N TYR A 20 -6.10 -3.32 6.24
CA TYR A 20 -5.10 -3.31 7.32
C TYR A 20 -5.11 -4.58 8.19
N PRO A 21 -6.26 -5.10 8.66
CA PRO A 21 -6.29 -6.36 9.43
C PRO A 21 -5.71 -7.54 8.65
N HIS A 22 -5.94 -7.61 7.34
CA HIS A 22 -5.38 -8.66 6.50
C HIS A 22 -3.86 -8.55 6.37
N TYR A 23 -3.30 -7.34 6.40
CA TYR A 23 -1.85 -7.15 6.46
C TYR A 23 -1.29 -7.60 7.80
N VAL A 24 -1.95 -7.27 8.91
CA VAL A 24 -1.56 -7.73 10.26
C VAL A 24 -1.54 -9.26 10.32
N ASP A 25 -2.59 -9.92 9.85
CA ASP A 25 -2.67 -11.38 9.81
C ASP A 25 -1.57 -11.99 8.93
N LYS A 26 -1.27 -11.36 7.78
CA LYS A 26 -0.25 -11.83 6.84
C LYS A 26 1.15 -11.76 7.45
N VAL A 27 1.48 -10.68 8.17
CA VAL A 27 2.79 -10.57 8.85
C VAL A 27 2.85 -11.49 10.07
N ALA A 28 1.76 -11.64 10.82
CA ALA A 28 1.69 -12.56 11.95
C ALA A 28 1.91 -14.01 11.53
N LYS A 29 1.32 -14.44 10.40
CA LYS A 29 1.57 -15.76 9.79
C LYS A 29 3.03 -15.99 9.37
N LYS A 30 3.79 -14.91 9.16
CA LYS A 30 5.23 -14.94 8.85
C LYS A 30 6.11 -14.76 10.10
N GLY A 31 5.53 -14.78 11.30
CA GLY A 31 6.24 -14.59 12.56
C GLY A 31 6.69 -13.16 12.84
N ARG A 32 6.09 -12.17 12.15
CA ARG A 32 6.38 -10.74 12.31
C ARG A 32 5.28 -10.04 13.10
N SER A 33 5.62 -8.91 13.72
CA SER A 33 4.71 -8.10 14.54
C SER A 33 3.99 -7.00 13.76
N GLU A 34 2.88 -6.50 14.30
CA GLU A 34 2.22 -5.30 13.77
C GLU A 34 3.16 -4.07 13.80
N ALA A 35 4.06 -3.99 14.79
CA ALA A 35 5.03 -2.90 14.87
C ALA A 35 5.96 -2.88 13.65
N GLU A 36 6.44 -4.04 13.20
CA GLU A 36 7.24 -4.16 11.97
C GLU A 36 6.42 -3.78 10.72
N LEU A 37 5.15 -4.19 10.64
CA LEU A 37 4.27 -3.75 9.56
C LEU A 37 4.16 -2.23 9.51
N ARG A 38 3.97 -1.58 10.66
CA ARG A 38 3.90 -0.12 10.75
C ARG A 38 5.22 0.54 10.36
N GLN A 39 6.37 -0.05 10.69
CA GLN A 39 7.68 0.42 10.23
C GLN A 39 7.82 0.33 8.71
N VAL A 40 7.35 -0.77 8.10
CA VAL A 40 7.35 -0.93 6.64
C VAL A 40 6.46 0.11 5.97
N ILE A 41 5.26 0.34 6.49
CA ILE A 41 4.35 1.37 5.98
C ILE A 41 5.00 2.74 6.11
N THR A 42 5.57 3.05 7.29
CA THR A 42 6.29 4.31 7.55
C THR A 42 7.44 4.50 6.56
N TRP A 43 8.25 3.47 6.34
CA TRP A 43 9.36 3.52 5.39
C TRP A 43 8.87 3.72 3.96
N LEU A 44 7.74 3.14 3.56
CA LEU A 44 7.20 3.27 2.21
C LEU A 44 6.57 4.65 1.96
N THR A 45 5.76 5.14 2.90
CA THR A 45 4.88 6.32 2.71
C THR A 45 5.35 7.59 3.42
N GLY A 46 6.35 7.48 4.29
CA GLY A 46 6.79 8.55 5.16
C GLY A 46 5.83 8.86 6.31
N PHE A 47 4.78 8.08 6.50
CA PHE A 47 3.79 8.33 7.55
C PHE A 47 4.28 7.92 8.92
N THR A 48 4.04 8.76 9.91
CA THR A 48 4.17 8.40 11.33
C THR A 48 3.09 7.42 11.76
N ALA A 49 3.32 6.66 12.84
CA ALA A 49 2.31 5.78 13.42
C ALA A 49 0.97 6.50 13.66
N ARG A 50 1.01 7.76 14.12
CA ARG A 50 -0.18 8.59 14.35
C ARG A 50 -0.94 8.92 13.05
N GLN A 51 -0.23 9.14 11.94
CA GLN A 51 -0.86 9.34 10.63
C GLN A 51 -1.49 8.04 10.12
N ILE A 52 -0.83 6.90 10.31
CA ILE A 52 -1.38 5.58 9.97
C ILE A 52 -2.69 5.36 10.74
N ASP A 53 -2.69 5.58 12.06
CA ASP A 53 -3.89 5.45 12.89
C ASP A 53 -5.01 6.41 12.46
N LYS A 54 -4.67 7.65 12.09
CA LYS A 54 -5.62 8.62 11.56
C LYS A 54 -6.28 8.12 10.27
N HIS A 55 -5.52 7.52 9.35
CA HIS A 55 -6.07 6.97 8.12
C HIS A 55 -6.94 5.72 8.36
N ILE A 56 -6.58 4.88 9.33
CA ILE A 56 -7.40 3.73 9.75
C ILE A 56 -8.72 4.23 10.35
N ALA A 57 -8.67 5.18 11.29
CA ALA A 57 -9.85 5.72 11.96
C ALA A 57 -10.79 6.48 11.01
N ARG A 58 -10.24 7.19 10.01
CA ARG A 58 -11.03 7.91 9.00
C ARG A 58 -11.48 7.04 7.82
N GLN A 59 -11.13 5.75 7.82
CA GLN A 59 -11.40 4.83 6.72
C GLN A 59 -10.95 5.38 5.36
N SER A 60 -9.78 6.02 5.33
CA SER A 60 -9.26 6.62 4.11
C SER A 60 -9.14 5.58 2.99
N THR A 61 -9.54 5.95 1.78
CA THR A 61 -9.32 5.13 0.59
C THR A 61 -7.84 5.05 0.24
N PHE A 62 -7.42 4.04 -0.53
CA PHE A 62 -6.04 3.99 -1.00
C PHE A 62 -5.66 5.21 -1.84
N ALA A 63 -6.61 5.77 -2.61
CA ALA A 63 -6.40 7.03 -3.32
C ALA A 63 -6.00 8.15 -2.35
N ALA A 64 -6.81 8.42 -1.33
CA ALA A 64 -6.53 9.47 -0.35
C ALA A 64 -5.26 9.18 0.47
N PHE A 65 -5.05 7.92 0.85
CA PHE A 65 -3.87 7.48 1.59
C PHE A 65 -2.57 7.75 0.81
N PHE A 66 -2.52 7.42 -0.47
CA PHE A 66 -1.33 7.61 -1.30
C PHE A 66 -1.21 9.00 -1.95
N GLU A 67 -2.25 9.83 -1.83
CA GLU A 67 -2.25 11.25 -2.18
C GLU A 67 -1.53 12.07 -1.10
N GLU A 68 -1.77 11.77 0.18
CA GLU A 68 -1.06 12.40 1.31
C GLU A 68 0.34 11.81 1.54
N ALA A 69 0.65 10.64 0.96
CA ALA A 69 1.91 9.92 1.17
C ALA A 69 3.07 10.51 0.34
N VAL A 70 4.22 10.67 0.98
CA VAL A 70 5.48 10.95 0.30
C VAL A 70 6.26 9.65 0.20
N LEU A 71 6.25 9.05 -0.99
CA LEU A 71 6.93 7.78 -1.19
C LEU A 71 8.43 7.92 -1.02
N ASN A 72 9.02 6.94 -0.35
CA ASN A 72 10.45 6.83 -0.27
C ASN A 72 11.07 6.64 -1.66
N PRO A 73 12.15 7.35 -2.01
CA PRO A 73 12.86 7.17 -3.28
C PRO A 73 13.23 5.71 -3.60
N GLY A 74 13.55 4.93 -2.56
CA GLY A 74 13.84 3.50 -2.67
C GLY A 74 12.64 2.62 -3.06
N ALA A 75 11.41 3.15 -3.00
CA ALA A 75 10.22 2.42 -3.46
C ALA A 75 10.29 2.09 -4.96
N SER A 76 11.04 2.87 -5.74
CA SER A 76 11.29 2.61 -7.17
C SER A 76 12.14 1.35 -7.41
N GLU A 77 12.86 0.87 -6.40
CA GLU A 77 13.68 -0.35 -6.46
C GLU A 77 12.85 -1.60 -6.18
N ILE A 78 11.60 -1.45 -5.70
CA ILE A 78 10.68 -2.57 -5.49
C ILE A 78 10.25 -3.10 -6.86
N ARG A 79 10.95 -4.13 -7.33
CA ARG A 79 10.74 -4.76 -8.63
C ARG A 79 10.27 -6.21 -8.48
N GLY A 80 9.74 -6.74 -9.57
CA GLY A 80 9.40 -8.15 -9.70
C GLY A 80 7.90 -8.39 -9.76
N VAL A 81 7.52 -9.66 -9.64
CA VAL A 81 6.15 -10.11 -9.87
C VAL A 81 5.38 -10.15 -8.55
N ILE A 82 4.17 -9.57 -8.54
CA ILE A 82 3.18 -9.67 -7.45
C ILE A 82 1.80 -9.87 -8.09
N CYS A 83 1.02 -10.82 -7.57
CA CYS A 83 -0.31 -11.15 -8.11
C CYS A 83 -0.34 -11.41 -9.64
N GLY A 84 0.74 -11.97 -10.21
CA GLY A 84 0.84 -12.28 -11.64
C GLY A 84 1.27 -11.11 -12.54
N HIS A 85 1.49 -9.92 -11.99
CA HIS A 85 1.92 -8.73 -12.73
C HIS A 85 3.29 -8.23 -12.27
N ARG A 86 4.09 -7.70 -13.21
CA ARG A 86 5.34 -6.99 -12.89
C ARG A 86 5.01 -5.61 -12.36
N VAL A 87 5.47 -5.29 -11.16
CA VAL A 87 5.13 -4.01 -10.52
C VAL A 87 5.68 -2.83 -11.32
N GLU A 88 6.87 -2.99 -11.90
CA GLU A 88 7.50 -2.01 -12.77
C GLU A 88 6.70 -1.67 -14.04
N GLU A 89 5.87 -2.60 -14.54
CA GLU A 89 5.07 -2.45 -15.76
C GLU A 89 3.66 -1.90 -15.49
N ILE A 90 3.27 -1.74 -14.22
CA ILE A 90 1.94 -1.23 -13.88
C ILE A 90 1.84 0.24 -14.29
N ALA A 91 0.99 0.51 -15.28
CA ALA A 91 0.77 1.85 -15.83
C ALA A 91 0.06 2.79 -14.84
N ASN A 92 -0.86 2.27 -14.02
CA ASN A 92 -1.58 3.08 -13.05
C ASN A 92 -0.69 3.35 -11.82
N PRO A 93 -0.34 4.62 -11.53
CA PRO A 93 0.58 4.94 -10.45
C PRO A 93 0.02 4.54 -9.08
N LEU A 94 -1.28 4.71 -8.82
CA LEU A 94 -1.89 4.34 -7.55
C LEU A 94 -1.87 2.82 -7.35
N THR A 95 -2.30 2.07 -8.37
CA THR A 95 -2.24 0.60 -8.32
C THR A 95 -0.82 0.11 -8.09
N ARG A 96 0.17 0.72 -8.74
CA ARG A 96 1.59 0.39 -8.53
C ARG A 96 2.02 0.64 -7.08
N LYS A 97 1.63 1.77 -6.47
CA LYS A 97 1.90 2.09 -5.07
C LYS A 97 1.29 1.08 -4.10
N VAL A 98 0.04 0.67 -4.34
CA VAL A 98 -0.63 -0.37 -3.54
C VAL A 98 0.11 -1.70 -3.67
N ARG A 99 0.57 -2.05 -4.88
CA ARG A 99 1.36 -3.27 -5.11
C ARG A 99 2.74 -3.26 -4.45
N TYR A 100 3.37 -2.10 -4.28
CA TYR A 100 4.58 -1.99 -3.46
C TYR A 100 4.31 -2.40 -2.02
N LEU A 101 3.21 -1.91 -1.43
CA LEU A 101 2.82 -2.29 -0.08
C LEU A 101 2.53 -3.81 0.00
N ASP A 102 1.74 -4.36 -0.92
CA ASP A 102 1.43 -5.80 -0.96
C ASP A 102 2.68 -6.69 -1.05
N LYS A 103 3.74 -6.19 -1.70
CA LYS A 103 5.03 -6.89 -1.87
C LYS A 103 5.88 -6.86 -0.60
N LEU A 104 5.85 -5.77 0.15
CA LEU A 104 6.64 -5.60 1.37
C LEU A 104 6.05 -6.36 2.57
N VAL A 105 4.72 -6.52 2.58
CA VAL A 105 3.97 -7.23 3.64
C VAL A 105 3.95 -8.75 3.39
#